data_AF-A0A945W2P7-F1
#
_entry.id   AF-A0A945W2P7-F1
#
_cell.length_a   1.000
_cell.length_b   1.000
_cell.length_c   1.000
_cell.angle_alpha   90.00
_cell.angle_beta   90.00
_cell.angle_gamma   90.00
#
_symmetry.space_group_name_H-M   'P 1'
#
loop_
_entity.id
_entity.type
_entity.pdbx_description
1 polymer ?
#
loop_
_entity_poly.entity_id
_entity_poly.type
_entity_poly.pdbx_seq_one_letter_code
_entity_poly.pdbx_strand_id
1 'polypeptide(L)'
;MTVEKMEFKTEVKQILDLMVHSLYSHKEIFLRELISNASDAVDKAHFESLTRKEILEDEKDWKIKIIADKDAGTLTVSDNGTGLTKEDAIKELGTIAHSGTKEFIAAMQSKEVKDNPELIGQFGVGFYSTFMVADKVTVVSRKAGAGDKKGIKWESNA
;
A
#
# COMPACT_ATOMS: atom_id res chain seq x y z
N MET A 1 1.49 -21.78 -10.09
CA MET A 1 1.57 -20.65 -9.13
C MET A 1 1.57 -21.25 -7.74
N THR A 2 2.54 -20.92 -6.89
CA THR A 2 2.59 -21.40 -5.51
C THR A 2 1.77 -20.44 -4.65
N VAL A 3 0.74 -20.94 -3.96
CA VAL A 3 -0.11 -20.13 -3.07
C VAL A 3 0.34 -20.38 -1.64
N GLU A 4 0.50 -19.30 -0.88
CA GLU A 4 0.84 -19.33 0.54
C GLU A 4 -0.18 -18.48 1.29
N LYS A 5 -0.72 -19.02 2.40
CA LYS A 5 -1.65 -18.31 3.26
C LYS A 5 -0.92 -17.90 4.53
N MET A 6 -1.06 -16.63 4.90
CA MET A 6 -0.48 -16.05 6.10
C MET A 6 -1.57 -15.31 6.86
N GLU A 7 -1.47 -15.30 8.19
CA GLU A 7 -2.32 -14.46 9.02
C GLU A 7 -1.63 -13.13 9.31
N PHE A 8 -2.42 -12.06 9.33
CA PHE A 8 -1.97 -10.78 9.87
C PHE A 8 -1.57 -10.94 11.33
N LYS A 9 -0.50 -10.23 11.71
CA LYS A 9 -0.13 -10.06 13.12
C LYS A 9 -1.25 -9.32 13.87
N THR A 10 -1.36 -9.56 15.17
CA THR A 10 -2.41 -9.01 16.03
C THR A 10 -2.51 -7.48 15.95
N GLU A 11 -1.37 -6.80 15.84
CA GLU A 11 -1.29 -5.34 15.73
C GLU A 11 -1.97 -4.82 14.45
N VAL A 12 -1.84 -5.54 13.34
CA VAL A 12 -2.49 -5.16 12.06
C VAL A 12 -4.00 -5.30 12.17
N LYS A 13 -4.48 -6.39 12.82
CA LYS A 13 -5.92 -6.59 13.06
C LYS A 13 -6.50 -5.43 13.90
N GLN A 14 -5.76 -4.95 14.90
CA GLN A 14 -6.17 -3.80 15.70
C GLN A 14 -6.24 -2.50 14.89
N ILE A 15 -5.28 -2.24 13.99
CA ILE A 15 -5.33 -1.06 13.11
C ILE A 15 -6.55 -1.13 12.19
N LEU A 16 -6.77 -2.28 11.54
CA LEU A 16 -7.92 -2.49 10.66
C LEU A 16 -9.24 -2.16 11.38
N ASP A 17 -9.43 -2.72 12.58
CA ASP A 17 -10.60 -2.45 13.42
C ASP A 17 -10.72 -0.95 13.77
N LEU A 18 -9.62 -0.31 14.15
CA LEU A 18 -9.61 1.12 14.50
C LEU A 18 -9.92 2.04 13.33
N MET A 19 -9.39 1.78 12.13
CA MET A 19 -9.64 2.62 10.95
C MET A 19 -11.09 2.52 10.49
N VAL A 20 -11.66 1.31 10.47
CA VAL A 20 -13.06 1.08 10.09
C VAL A 20 -14.00 1.87 11.00
N HIS A 21 -13.72 1.92 12.31
CA HIS A 21 -14.60 2.59 13.27
C HIS A 21 -14.34 4.10 13.43
N SER A 22 -13.11 4.56 13.23
CA SER A 22 -12.74 5.94 13.60
C SER A 22 -12.68 6.91 12.43
N LEU A 23 -12.42 6.41 11.23
CA LEU A 23 -12.25 7.24 10.02
C LEU A 23 -13.41 7.10 9.04
N TYR A 24 -14.51 6.45 9.46
CA TYR A 24 -15.65 6.13 8.61
C TYR A 24 -16.22 7.35 7.84
N SER A 25 -16.08 8.57 8.37
CA SER A 25 -16.52 9.81 7.74
C SER A 25 -15.58 10.36 6.66
N HIS A 26 -14.35 9.86 6.57
CA HIS A 26 -13.28 10.36 5.67
C HIS A 26 -12.74 9.25 4.77
N LYS A 27 -13.65 8.58 4.06
CA LYS A 27 -13.31 7.41 3.24
C LYS A 27 -12.40 7.75 2.08
N GLU A 28 -12.43 8.99 1.58
CA GLU A 28 -11.64 9.50 0.46
C GLU A 28 -10.12 9.44 0.70
N ILE A 29 -9.68 9.35 1.96
CA ILE A 29 -8.27 9.32 2.34
C ILE A 29 -7.53 8.14 1.72
N PHE A 30 -8.19 7.00 1.51
CA PHE A 30 -7.55 5.84 0.90
C PHE A 30 -6.88 6.17 -0.44
N LEU A 31 -7.50 7.04 -1.25
CA LEU A 31 -6.97 7.38 -2.55
C LEU A 31 -5.75 8.30 -2.42
N ARG A 32 -5.76 9.22 -1.44
CA ARG A 32 -4.60 10.04 -1.09
C ARG A 32 -3.42 9.16 -0.69
N GLU A 33 -3.65 8.20 0.21
CA GLU A 33 -2.59 7.32 0.71
C GLU A 33 -2.03 6.41 -0.40
N LEU A 34 -2.90 5.85 -1.27
CA LEU A 34 -2.45 5.05 -2.40
C LEU A 34 -1.64 5.85 -3.42
N ILE A 35 -2.06 7.09 -3.72
CA ILE A 35 -1.30 7.97 -4.63
C ILE A 35 0.04 8.36 -4.00
N SER A 36 0.08 8.64 -2.70
CA SER A 36 1.33 8.94 -1.98
C SER A 36 2.31 7.77 -2.07
N ASN A 37 1.86 6.56 -1.76
CA ASN A 37 2.69 5.34 -1.85
C ASN A 37 3.19 5.09 -3.27
N ALA A 38 2.33 5.32 -4.27
CA ALA A 38 2.69 5.21 -5.68
C ALA A 38 3.74 6.27 -6.09
N SER A 39 3.61 7.50 -5.60
CA SER A 39 4.60 8.56 -5.81
C SER A 39 5.96 8.19 -5.22
N ASP A 40 5.99 7.73 -3.96
CA ASP A 40 7.22 7.29 -3.31
C ASP A 40 7.90 6.14 -4.07
N ALA A 41 7.11 5.19 -4.58
CA ALA A 41 7.61 4.07 -5.37
C ALA A 41 8.22 4.54 -6.71
N VAL A 42 7.61 5.52 -7.36
CA VAL A 42 8.10 6.14 -8.60
C VAL A 42 9.36 6.96 -8.33
N ASP A 43 9.36 7.82 -7.32
CA ASP A 43 10.51 8.67 -6.98
C ASP A 43 11.73 7.83 -6.62
N LYS A 44 11.53 6.74 -5.86
CA LYS A 44 12.58 5.79 -5.55
C LYS A 44 13.13 5.11 -6.82
N ALA A 45 12.27 4.69 -7.74
CA ALA A 45 12.70 4.06 -8.99
C ALA A 45 13.47 5.04 -9.87
N HIS A 46 12.97 6.27 -9.98
CA HIS A 46 13.62 7.35 -10.69
C HIS A 46 15.02 7.63 -10.11
N PHE A 47 15.15 7.76 -8.79
CA PHE A 47 16.44 7.97 -8.13
C PHE A 47 17.40 6.79 -8.36
N GLU A 48 16.95 5.55 -8.17
CA GLU A 48 17.78 4.36 -8.41
C GLU A 48 18.25 4.28 -9.88
N SER A 49 17.40 4.67 -10.83
CA SER A 49 17.71 4.68 -12.27
C SER A 49 18.85 5.61 -12.69
N LEU A 50 19.21 6.57 -11.83
CA LEU A 50 20.35 7.46 -12.06
C LEU A 50 21.67 6.67 -12.05
N THR A 51 21.74 5.61 -11.25
CA THR A 51 22.93 4.75 -11.10
C THR A 51 22.75 3.34 -11.67
N ARG A 52 21.50 2.85 -11.75
CA ARG A 52 21.14 1.49 -12.16
C ARG A 52 20.20 1.52 -13.37
N LYS A 53 20.76 1.45 -14.58
CA LYS A 53 19.98 1.60 -15.82
C LYS A 53 18.99 0.47 -16.05
N GLU A 54 19.19 -0.69 -15.44
CA GLU A 54 18.27 -1.83 -15.47
C GLU A 54 16.90 -1.53 -14.86
N ILE A 55 16.78 -0.50 -14.01
CA ILE A 55 15.50 -0.09 -13.39
C ILE A 55 14.53 0.49 -14.42
N LEU A 56 15.02 1.17 -15.45
CA LEU A 56 14.18 1.77 -16.48
C LEU A 56 13.51 0.72 -17.36
N GLU A 57 14.16 -0.43 -17.54
CA GLU A 57 13.74 -1.46 -18.49
C GLU A 57 13.36 -0.82 -19.86
N ASP A 58 12.12 -1.04 -20.30
CA ASP A 58 11.55 -0.47 -21.53
C ASP A 58 10.64 0.76 -21.27
N GLU A 59 10.36 1.12 -20.01
CA GLU A 59 9.49 2.25 -19.65
C GLU A 59 10.28 3.43 -19.09
N LYS A 60 10.28 4.56 -19.82
CA LYS A 60 10.95 5.80 -19.39
C LYS A 60 10.00 6.86 -18.85
N ASP A 61 8.69 6.66 -19.05
CA ASP A 61 7.66 7.61 -18.66
C ASP A 61 7.03 7.16 -17.35
N TRP A 62 7.54 7.68 -16.24
CA TRP A 62 6.99 7.46 -14.91
C TRP A 62 5.55 7.98 -14.83
N LYS A 63 4.63 7.17 -14.31
CA LYS A 63 3.20 7.48 -14.29
C LYS A 63 2.48 6.73 -13.19
N ILE A 64 1.41 7.36 -12.69
CA ILE A 64 0.40 6.74 -11.85
C ILE A 64 -0.92 6.77 -12.62
N LYS A 65 -1.58 5.63 -12.75
CA LYS A 65 -2.86 5.46 -13.42
C LYS A 65 -3.94 5.12 -12.41
N ILE A 66 -5.08 5.79 -12.52
CA ILE A 66 -6.28 5.50 -11.75
C ILE A 66 -7.35 5.03 -12.72
N ILE A 67 -7.81 3.80 -12.56
CA ILE A 67 -8.75 3.15 -13.48
C ILE A 67 -9.95 2.68 -12.67
N ALA A 68 -11.12 3.26 -12.96
CA ALA A 68 -12.39 2.83 -12.39
C ALA A 68 -13.09 1.89 -13.38
N ASP A 69 -13.36 0.66 -12.94
CA ASP A 69 -14.16 -0.32 -13.69
C ASP A 69 -15.51 -0.49 -12.99
N LYS A 70 -16.54 0.09 -13.60
CA LYS A 70 -17.90 0.06 -13.04
C LYS A 70 -18.54 -1.32 -13.14
N ASP A 71 -18.21 -2.09 -14.18
CA ASP A 71 -18.83 -3.39 -14.43
C ASP A 71 -18.22 -4.44 -13.49
N ALA A 72 -16.90 -4.38 -13.25
CA ALA A 72 -16.22 -5.22 -12.28
C ALA A 72 -16.37 -4.73 -10.83
N GLY A 73 -16.81 -3.47 -10.62
CA GLY A 73 -16.89 -2.86 -9.29
C GLY A 73 -15.53 -2.64 -8.65
N THR A 74 -14.50 -2.31 -9.44
CA THR A 74 -13.12 -2.17 -8.96
C THR A 74 -12.54 -0.78 -9.24
N LEU A 75 -11.67 -0.34 -8.33
CA LEU A 75 -10.79 0.81 -8.54
C LEU A 75 -9.35 0.33 -8.51
N THR A 76 -8.60 0.60 -9.58
CA THR A 76 -7.18 0.25 -9.70
C THR A 76 -6.34 1.51 -9.61
N VAL A 77 -5.36 1.52 -8.70
CA VAL A 77 -4.26 2.48 -8.68
C VAL A 77 -2.99 1.73 -9.08
N SER A 78 -2.37 2.14 -10.19
CA SER A 78 -1.21 1.45 -10.77
C SER A 78 -0.10 2.44 -11.06
N ASP A 79 1.07 2.20 -10.49
CA ASP A 79 2.30 2.87 -10.83
C ASP A 79 3.26 1.96 -11.61
N ASN A 80 4.28 2.56 -12.19
CA ASN A 80 5.42 1.86 -12.78
C ASN A 80 6.71 2.09 -11.98
N GLY A 81 6.62 2.25 -10.66
CA GLY A 81 7.76 2.48 -9.76
C GLY A 81 8.56 1.23 -9.42
N THR A 82 9.19 1.22 -8.24
CA THR A 82 10.15 0.15 -7.86
C THR A 82 9.54 -1.23 -7.74
N GLY A 83 8.25 -1.31 -7.41
CA GLY A 83 7.54 -2.55 -7.12
C GLY A 83 8.11 -3.35 -5.95
N LEU A 84 7.56 -4.56 -5.76
CA LEU A 84 7.81 -5.42 -4.61
C LEU A 84 8.31 -6.81 -5.06
N THR A 85 9.25 -7.36 -4.31
CA THR A 85 9.50 -8.81 -4.28
C THR A 85 8.46 -9.53 -3.41
N LYS A 86 8.54 -10.86 -3.33
CA LYS A 86 7.71 -11.63 -2.40
C LYS A 86 8.02 -11.25 -0.95
N GLU A 87 9.30 -11.12 -0.64
CA GLU A 87 9.80 -10.77 0.69
C GLU A 87 9.39 -9.34 1.08
N ASP A 88 9.48 -8.39 0.13
CA ASP A 88 8.98 -7.03 0.31
C ASP A 88 7.49 -7.05 0.60
N ALA A 89 6.68 -7.80 -0.16
CA ALA A 89 5.24 -7.88 0.07
C ALA A 89 4.89 -8.48 1.45
N ILE A 90 5.57 -9.55 1.88
CA ILE A 90 5.37 -10.15 3.21
C ILE A 90 5.74 -9.16 4.32
N LYS A 91 6.84 -8.42 4.13
CA LYS A 91 7.31 -7.44 5.08
C LYS A 91 6.38 -6.23 5.10
N GLU A 92 6.26 -5.50 4.01
CA GLU A 92 5.57 -4.20 3.97
C GLU A 92 4.03 -4.33 4.05
N LEU A 93 3.42 -5.37 3.47
CA LEU A 93 1.95 -5.57 3.49
C LEU A 93 1.50 -6.54 4.60
N GLY A 94 2.33 -7.51 4.97
CA GLY A 94 1.97 -8.54 5.96
C GLY A 94 2.49 -8.26 7.37
N THR A 95 3.57 -7.47 7.51
CA THR A 95 4.25 -7.22 8.77
C THR A 95 4.52 -5.73 8.93
N ILE A 96 3.55 -4.97 9.43
CA ILE A 96 3.77 -3.53 9.62
C ILE A 96 5.03 -3.30 10.47
N ALA A 97 5.95 -2.49 9.95
CA ALA A 97 7.18 -2.14 10.63
C ALA A 97 6.81 -1.51 11.99
N HIS A 98 7.33 -2.11 13.05
CA HIS A 98 6.84 -1.99 14.44
C HIS A 98 6.76 -0.57 15.03
N SER A 99 7.42 0.45 14.45
CA SER A 99 7.46 1.79 15.02
C SER A 99 6.17 2.58 14.78
N GLY A 100 5.77 2.75 13.53
CA GLY A 100 4.62 3.62 13.19
C GLY A 100 3.27 3.09 13.70
N THR A 101 3.10 1.77 13.78
CA THR A 101 1.85 1.15 14.27
C THR A 101 1.54 1.44 15.73
N LYS A 102 2.54 1.32 16.61
CA LYS A 102 2.31 1.53 18.05
C LYS A 102 2.00 2.99 18.35
N GLU A 103 2.73 3.88 17.70
CA GLU A 103 2.52 5.33 17.79
C GLU A 103 1.14 5.71 17.22
N PHE A 104 0.73 5.11 16.10
CA PHE A 104 -0.60 5.30 15.53
C PHE A 104 -1.72 4.84 16.47
N ILE A 105 -1.60 3.64 17.04
CA ILE A 105 -2.60 3.12 17.99
C ILE A 105 -2.72 4.06 19.20
N ALA A 106 -1.59 4.56 19.73
CA ALA A 106 -1.60 5.53 20.83
C ALA A 106 -2.28 6.85 20.43
N ALA A 107 -1.98 7.40 19.25
CA ALA A 107 -2.57 8.64 18.72
C ALA A 107 -4.07 8.50 18.39
N MET A 108 -4.50 7.30 18.01
CA MET A 108 -5.92 6.98 17.80
C MET A 108 -6.69 6.93 19.13
N GLN A 109 -6.09 6.32 20.17
CA GLN A 109 -6.68 6.25 21.50
C GLN A 109 -6.80 7.63 22.16
N SER A 110 -5.92 8.58 21.84
CA SER A 110 -6.01 9.98 22.30
C SER A 110 -7.02 10.83 21.52
N LYS A 111 -7.74 10.27 20.52
CA LYS A 111 -8.64 10.94 19.56
C LYS A 111 -7.96 11.94 18.61
N GLU A 112 -6.64 12.10 18.68
CA GLU A 112 -5.89 13.06 17.87
C GLU A 112 -6.04 12.81 16.37
N VAL A 113 -6.06 11.54 15.96
CA VAL A 113 -6.23 11.12 14.56
C VAL A 113 -7.68 11.20 14.07
N LYS A 114 -8.67 11.07 14.96
CA LYS A 114 -10.08 11.19 14.58
C LYS A 114 -10.40 12.60 14.10
N ASP A 115 -9.83 13.59 14.78
CA ASP A 115 -9.99 15.00 14.43
C ASP A 115 -8.98 15.45 13.36
N ASN A 116 -7.90 14.68 13.14
CA ASN A 116 -6.87 14.95 12.12
C ASN A 116 -6.49 13.70 11.29
N PRO A 117 -7.37 13.26 10.37
CA PRO A 117 -7.09 12.12 9.50
C PRO A 117 -5.88 12.30 8.57
N GLU A 118 -5.41 13.54 8.40
CA GLU A 118 -4.17 13.93 7.74
C GLU A 118 -2.95 13.19 8.31
N LEU A 119 -2.96 12.83 9.60
CA LEU A 119 -1.81 12.27 10.30
C LEU A 119 -1.49 10.81 9.92
N ILE A 120 -2.41 10.10 9.25
CA ILE A 120 -2.28 8.68 8.89
C ILE A 120 -0.99 8.40 8.09
N GLY A 121 -0.65 9.27 7.15
CA GLY A 121 0.53 9.12 6.29
C GLY A 121 1.84 9.12 7.08
N GLN A 122 1.90 9.83 8.21
CA GLN A 122 3.12 9.90 9.04
C GLN A 122 3.48 8.57 9.69
N PHE A 123 2.50 7.68 9.87
CA PHE A 123 2.68 6.42 10.58
C PHE A 123 2.91 5.23 9.64
N GLY A 124 2.86 5.43 8.32
CA GLY A 124 3.04 4.36 7.34
C GLY A 124 1.94 3.30 7.36
N VAL A 125 0.76 3.63 7.88
CA VAL A 125 -0.42 2.72 7.93
C VAL A 125 -1.45 3.05 6.84
N GLY A 126 -1.15 4.00 5.96
CA GLY A 126 -2.06 4.50 4.93
C GLY A 126 -2.59 3.42 3.97
N PHE A 127 -1.81 2.38 3.67
CA PHE A 127 -2.25 1.26 2.83
C PHE A 127 -3.54 0.61 3.34
N TYR A 128 -3.68 0.46 4.66
CA TYR A 128 -4.81 -0.27 5.24
C TYR A 128 -6.12 0.52 5.24
N SER A 129 -6.07 1.83 4.98
CA SER A 129 -7.27 2.64 4.75
C SER A 129 -8.08 2.17 3.51
N THR A 130 -7.47 1.39 2.61
CA THR A 130 -8.17 0.75 1.49
C THR A 130 -9.31 -0.16 1.92
N PHE A 131 -9.20 -0.82 3.07
CA PHE A 131 -10.26 -1.68 3.63
C PHE A 131 -11.47 -0.89 4.15
N MET A 132 -11.40 0.45 4.20
CA MET A 132 -12.57 1.28 4.52
C MET A 132 -13.59 1.37 3.36
N VAL A 133 -13.15 1.03 2.14
CA VAL A 133 -13.94 1.16 0.90
C VAL A 133 -13.97 -0.13 0.07
N ALA A 134 -13.17 -1.14 0.41
CA ALA A 134 -13.06 -2.38 -0.35
C ALA A 134 -13.15 -3.61 0.56
N ASP A 135 -14.03 -4.55 0.19
CA ASP A 135 -14.14 -5.86 0.87
C ASP A 135 -12.92 -6.76 0.59
N LYS A 136 -12.22 -6.49 -0.52
CA LYS A 136 -11.06 -7.24 -0.98
C LYS A 136 -10.03 -6.30 -1.60
N VAL A 137 -8.77 -6.46 -1.21
CA VAL A 137 -7.63 -5.73 -1.78
C VAL A 137 -6.72 -6.73 -2.48
N THR A 138 -6.32 -6.41 -3.70
CA THR A 138 -5.38 -7.20 -4.51
C THR A 138 -4.21 -6.32 -4.92
N VAL A 139 -2.99 -6.73 -4.57
CA VAL A 139 -1.76 -6.07 -4.98
C VAL A 139 -1.05 -6.98 -5.98
N VAL A 140 -0.87 -6.50 -7.20
CA VAL A 140 -0.06 -7.14 -8.22
C VAL A 140 1.18 -6.29 -8.41
N SER A 141 2.37 -6.87 -8.20
CA SER A 141 3.61 -6.11 -8.25
C SER A 141 4.75 -6.93 -8.83
N ARG A 142 5.77 -6.26 -9.35
CA ARG A 142 7.02 -6.87 -9.79
C ARG A 142 8.13 -5.88 -9.49
N LYS A 143 9.24 -6.37 -8.95
CA LYS A 143 10.41 -5.54 -8.70
C LYS A 143 11.08 -5.09 -10.00
N ALA A 144 11.27 -3.79 -10.17
CA ALA A 144 12.04 -3.23 -11.28
C ALA A 144 13.53 -3.65 -11.20
N GLY A 145 14.14 -3.93 -12.34
CA GLY A 145 15.54 -4.35 -12.42
C GLY A 145 15.82 -5.74 -11.83
N ALA A 146 14.79 -6.52 -11.48
CA ALA A 146 14.95 -7.93 -11.18
C ALA A 146 15.26 -8.70 -12.48
N GLY A 147 16.29 -9.56 -12.43
CA GLY A 147 16.71 -10.35 -13.59
C GLY A 147 15.66 -11.35 -14.08
N ASP A 148 14.73 -11.78 -13.21
CA ASP A 148 13.55 -12.55 -13.59
C ASP A 148 12.30 -11.67 -13.66
N LYS A 149 11.49 -11.85 -14.72
CA LYS A 149 10.23 -11.08 -14.89
C LYS A 149 9.09 -11.62 -14.00
N LYS A 150 9.40 -12.19 -12.84
CA LYS A 150 8.40 -12.79 -11.95
C LYS A 150 7.73 -11.72 -11.11
N GLY A 151 6.42 -11.60 -11.28
CA GLY A 151 5.58 -10.80 -10.39
C GLY A 151 5.07 -11.60 -9.19
N ILE A 152 4.53 -10.86 -8.23
CA ILE A 152 3.77 -11.37 -7.10
C ILE A 152 2.33 -10.90 -7.18
N LYS A 153 1.45 -11.68 -6.56
CA LYS A 153 0.07 -11.29 -6.29
C LYS A 153 -0.19 -11.53 -4.81
N TRP A 154 -0.54 -10.46 -4.11
CA TRP A 154 -1.00 -10.50 -2.73
C TRP A 154 -2.50 -10.19 -2.70
N GLU A 155 -3.26 -10.93 -1.89
CA GLU A 155 -4.70 -10.76 -1.76
C GLU A 155 -5.08 -10.84 -0.29
N SER A 156 -5.96 -9.95 0.15
CA SER A 156 -6.56 -9.99 1.47
C SER A 156 -8.00 -9.51 1.41
N ASN A 157 -8.84 -10.09 2.26
CA ASN A 157 -10.17 -9.59 2.53
C ASN A 157 -10.15 -8.74 3.79
N ALA A 158 -11.12 -7.85 3.93
CA ALA A 158 -11.38 -7.10 5.16
C ALA A 158 -11.72 -8.02 6.33
#